data_AF-A0AAD7YL47-F1
#
_entry.id   AF-A0AAD7YL47-F1
#
_cell.length_a   1.000
_cell.length_b   1.000
_cell.length_c   1.000
_cell.angle_alpha   90.00
_cell.angle_beta   90.00
_cell.angle_gamma   90.00
#
_symmetry.space_group_name_H-M   'P 1'
#
loop_
_entity.id
_entity.type
_entity.pdbx_description
1 polymer ?
#
loop_
_entity_poly.entity_id
_entity_poly.type
_entity_poly.pdbx_seq_one_letter_code
_entity_poly.pdbx_strand_id
1 'polypeptide(L)'
;MCINVTAYISGPTKAKKKSRAEILEKKRLAERRRKERIRNDPERYARSKERSRQYYLENKKSGKLIPMSELSPQEQKIKRKKNREYFRSWYKKNKMDKTKNKIKRGRGHKDEDQVHSEG
;
A
#
# COMPACT_ATOMS: atom_id res chain seq x y z
N MET A 1 -0.24 41.80 46.33
CA MET A 1 -1.34 41.20 45.54
C MET A 1 -0.90 41.17 44.09
N CYS A 2 -0.63 40.00 43.52
CA CYS A 2 -0.26 39.86 42.11
C CYS A 2 -0.98 38.63 41.53
N ILE A 3 -1.48 38.78 40.32
CA ILE A 3 -2.63 38.07 39.75
C ILE A 3 -2.22 36.69 39.22
N ASN A 4 -2.89 35.64 39.70
CA ASN A 4 -2.80 34.29 39.13
C ASN A 4 -3.43 34.29 37.73
N VAL A 5 -2.61 34.42 36.68
CA VAL A 5 -3.07 34.21 35.30
C VAL A 5 -3.16 32.71 35.05
N THR A 6 -4.31 32.13 35.40
CA THR A 6 -4.65 30.76 34.99
C THR A 6 -4.80 30.74 33.47
N ALA A 7 -3.79 30.23 32.77
CA ALA A 7 -3.87 29.98 31.34
C ALA A 7 -5.07 29.07 31.05
N TYR A 8 -6.07 29.63 30.37
CA TYR A 8 -7.26 28.91 29.91
C TYR A 8 -6.79 27.85 28.92
N ILE A 9 -6.68 26.59 29.36
CA ILE A 9 -6.40 25.45 28.48
C ILE A 9 -7.62 25.32 27.57
N SER A 10 -7.52 25.89 26.36
CA SER A 10 -8.50 25.73 25.30
C SER A 10 -8.87 24.26 25.18
N GLY A 11 -10.13 23.91 25.43
CA GLY A 11 -10.63 22.53 25.38
C GLY A 11 -10.34 21.85 24.02
N PRO A 12 -10.45 20.52 23.93
CA PRO A 12 -10.11 19.78 22.72
C PRO A 12 -10.95 20.28 21.54
N THR A 13 -10.30 20.92 20.57
CA THR A 13 -10.94 21.34 19.33
C THR A 13 -11.41 20.09 18.57
N LYS A 14 -12.65 20.11 18.07
CA LYS A 14 -13.24 18.99 17.31
C LYS A 14 -12.36 18.69 16.09
N ALA A 15 -11.54 17.64 16.17
CA ALA A 15 -10.61 17.27 15.11
C ALA A 15 -11.38 17.03 13.79
N LYS A 16 -10.97 17.74 12.73
CA LYS A 16 -11.58 17.58 11.39
C LYS A 16 -11.51 16.12 10.95
N LYS A 17 -12.64 15.56 10.49
CA LYS A 17 -12.69 14.20 9.93
C LYS A 17 -11.79 14.15 8.70
N LYS A 18 -10.82 13.23 8.72
CA LYS A 18 -9.87 13.04 7.61
C LYS A 18 -10.53 12.39 6.41
N SER A 19 -10.06 12.74 5.21
CA SER A 19 -10.54 12.09 3.99
C SER A 19 -10.12 10.62 3.94
N ARG A 20 -10.85 9.79 3.19
CA ARG A 20 -10.51 8.36 3.01
C ARG A 20 -9.09 8.19 2.44
N ALA A 21 -8.69 9.08 1.53
CA ALA A 21 -7.35 9.07 0.92
C ALA A 21 -6.25 9.33 1.98
N GLU A 22 -6.42 10.33 2.83
CA GLU A 22 -5.49 10.63 3.93
C GLU A 22 -5.38 9.48 4.94
N ILE A 23 -6.52 8.85 5.28
CA ILE A 23 -6.52 7.69 6.19
C ILE A 23 -5.72 6.54 5.58
N LEU A 24 -5.92 6.26 4.28
CA LEU A 24 -5.18 5.22 3.58
C LEU A 24 -3.69 5.54 3.50
N GLU A 25 -3.31 6.79 3.23
CA GLU A 25 -1.91 7.18 3.16
C GLU A 25 -1.22 7.08 4.53
N LYS A 26 -1.88 7.52 5.60
CA LYS A 26 -1.40 7.32 6.97
C LYS A 26 -1.19 5.83 7.30
N LYS A 27 -2.12 4.97 6.88
CA LYS A 27 -1.99 3.50 7.06
C LYS A 27 -0.79 2.95 6.29
N ARG A 28 -0.57 3.38 5.04
CA ARG A 28 0.59 2.95 4.24
C ARG A 28 1.91 3.38 4.87
N LEU A 29 2.00 4.62 5.35
CA LEU A 29 3.20 5.14 6.01
C LEU A 29 3.49 4.40 7.32
N ALA A 30 2.47 4.14 8.13
CA ALA A 30 2.62 3.37 9.36
C ALA A 30 3.11 1.94 9.08
N GLU A 31 2.56 1.28 8.05
CA GLU A 31 2.98 -0.06 7.65
C GLU A 31 4.41 -0.09 7.11
N ARG A 32 4.82 0.94 6.35
CA ARG A 32 6.20 1.09 5.87
C ARG A 32 7.18 1.17 7.05
N ARG A 33 6.92 2.05 8.01
CA ARG A 33 7.72 2.19 9.24
C ARG A 33 7.75 0.90 10.06
N ARG A 34 6.64 0.16 10.14
CA ARG A 34 6.59 -1.14 10.82
C ARG A 34 7.54 -2.14 10.16
N LYS A 35 7.51 -2.25 8.82
CA LYS A 35 8.38 -3.16 8.06
C LYS A 35 9.86 -2.79 8.17
N GLU A 36 10.18 -1.50 8.15
CA GLU A 36 11.55 -1.01 8.37
C GLU A 36 12.05 -1.40 9.77
N ARG A 37 11.24 -1.18 10.82
CA ARG A 37 11.61 -1.61 12.19
C ARG A 37 11.84 -3.11 12.31
N ILE A 38 11.05 -3.94 11.62
CA ILE A 38 11.23 -5.39 11.63
C ILE A 38 12.50 -5.79 10.85
N ARG A 39 12.83 -5.07 9.78
CA ARG A 39 14.02 -5.36 8.95
C ARG A 39 15.32 -4.96 9.65
N ASN A 40 15.32 -3.83 10.35
CA ASN A 40 16.51 -3.28 10.99
C ASN A 40 16.90 -4.05 12.27
N ASP A 41 15.96 -4.76 12.89
CA ASP A 41 16.19 -5.58 14.08
C ASP A 41 16.31 -7.07 13.67
N PRO A 42 17.50 -7.68 13.82
CA PRO A 42 17.74 -9.05 13.36
C PRO A 42 16.89 -10.10 14.11
N GLU A 43 16.61 -9.89 15.40
CA GLU A 43 15.80 -10.81 16.19
C GLU A 43 14.33 -10.79 15.72
N ARG A 44 13.79 -9.58 15.52
CA ARG A 44 12.43 -9.41 14.97
C ARG A 44 12.32 -9.96 13.55
N TYR A 45 13.34 -9.78 12.73
CA TYR A 45 13.37 -10.33 11.39
C TYR A 45 13.33 -11.86 11.40
N ALA A 46 14.18 -12.49 12.21
CA ALA A 46 14.22 -13.94 12.37
C ALA A 46 12.87 -14.49 12.86
N ARG A 47 12.28 -13.86 13.88
CA ARG A 47 10.94 -14.23 14.38
C ARG A 47 9.85 -14.09 13.32
N SER A 48 9.92 -13.05 12.49
CA SER A 48 8.97 -12.85 11.39
C SER A 48 9.11 -13.92 10.29
N LYS A 49 10.34 -14.36 10.00
CA LYS A 49 10.63 -15.42 9.04
C LYS A 49 10.10 -16.76 9.53
N GLU A 50 10.39 -17.11 10.78
CA GLU A 50 9.94 -18.36 11.38
C GLU A 50 8.41 -18.42 11.45
N ARG A 51 7.74 -17.34 11.85
CA ARG A 51 6.27 -17.27 11.81
C ARG A 51 5.71 -17.53 10.41
N SER A 52 6.34 -16.96 9.39
CA SER A 52 5.90 -17.13 8.00
C SER A 52 6.10 -18.57 7.52
N ARG A 53 7.19 -19.22 7.94
CA ARG A 53 7.46 -20.64 7.69
C ARG A 53 6.42 -21.53 8.36
N GLN A 54 6.13 -21.28 9.64
CA GLN A 54 5.10 -22.02 10.40
C GLN A 54 3.73 -21.91 9.75
N TYR A 55 3.32 -20.70 9.39
CA TYR A 55 2.05 -20.47 8.69
C TYR A 55 1.96 -21.21 7.34
N TYR A 56 3.06 -21.26 6.58
CA TYR A 56 3.13 -22.05 5.35
C TYR A 56 2.95 -23.54 5.63
N LEU A 57 3.65 -24.07 6.64
CA LEU A 57 3.56 -25.48 7.02
C LEU A 57 2.16 -25.85 7.52
N GLU A 58 1.53 -25.02 8.34
CA GLU A 58 0.16 -25.22 8.82
C GLU A 58 -0.85 -25.23 7.68
N ASN A 59 -0.72 -24.32 6.71
CA ASN A 59 -1.61 -24.29 5.55
C ASN A 59 -1.39 -25.46 4.60
N LYS A 60 -0.15 -25.96 4.49
CA LYS A 60 0.16 -27.16 3.73
C LYS A 60 -0.44 -28.39 4.44
N LYS A 61 -0.25 -28.53 5.76
CA LYS A 61 -0.81 -29.61 6.57
C LYS A 61 -2.35 -29.61 6.55
N SER A 62 -2.98 -28.45 6.66
CA SER A 62 -4.44 -28.32 6.63
C SER A 62 -5.07 -28.40 5.23
N GLY A 63 -4.27 -28.64 4.17
CA GLY A 63 -4.78 -28.76 2.81
C GLY A 63 -5.29 -27.44 2.20
N LYS A 64 -5.02 -26.28 2.81
CA LYS A 64 -5.35 -24.97 2.22
C LYS A 64 -4.43 -24.62 1.04
N LEU A 65 -3.19 -25.12 1.08
CA LEU A 65 -2.17 -24.95 0.05
C LEU A 65 -1.99 -26.25 -0.74
N ILE A 66 -2.94 -26.55 -1.65
CA ILE A 66 -2.90 -27.73 -2.54
C ILE A 66 -2.10 -27.40 -3.81
N PRO A 67 -1.06 -28.18 -4.16
CA PRO A 67 -0.34 -28.04 -5.41
C PRO A 67 -1.23 -28.41 -6.61
N MET A 68 -0.90 -27.88 -7.80
CA MET A 68 -1.75 -28.08 -8.99
C MET A 68 -1.90 -29.55 -9.39
N SER A 69 -0.87 -30.37 -9.13
CA SER A 69 -0.84 -31.80 -9.44
C SER A 69 -1.86 -32.61 -8.64
N GLU A 70 -2.14 -32.19 -7.41
CA GLU A 70 -3.06 -32.88 -6.49
C GLU A 70 -4.52 -32.44 -6.66
N LEU A 71 -4.78 -31.41 -7.47
CA LEU A 71 -6.15 -30.97 -7.78
C LEU A 71 -6.81 -31.85 -8.82
N SER A 72 -8.14 -32.00 -8.74
CA SER A 72 -8.92 -32.65 -9.79
C SER A 72 -8.76 -31.94 -11.14
N PRO A 73 -8.80 -32.64 -12.29
CA PRO A 73 -8.71 -32.01 -13.61
C PRO A 73 -9.68 -30.82 -13.81
N GLN A 74 -10.89 -30.90 -13.25
CA GLN A 74 -11.87 -29.81 -13.31
C GLN A 74 -11.43 -28.59 -12.50
N GLU A 75 -10.93 -28.80 -11.28
CA GLU A 75 -10.43 -27.74 -10.41
C GLU A 75 -9.18 -27.09 -11.00
N GLN A 76 -8.27 -27.89 -11.58
CA GLN A 76 -7.12 -27.38 -12.33
C GLN A 76 -7.57 -26.46 -13.46
N LYS A 77 -8.60 -26.86 -14.23
CA LYS A 77 -9.18 -26.04 -15.31
C LYS A 77 -9.73 -24.72 -14.79
N ILE A 78 -10.50 -24.75 -13.70
CA ILE A 78 -11.06 -23.56 -13.05
C ILE A 78 -9.94 -22.63 -12.55
N LYS A 79 -8.95 -23.17 -11.84
CA LYS A 79 -7.83 -22.41 -11.28
C LYS A 79 -6.99 -21.77 -12.39
N ARG A 80 -6.70 -22.50 -13.47
CA ARG A 80 -6.04 -21.95 -14.67
C ARG A 80 -6.86 -20.85 -15.34
N LYS A 81 -8.18 -21.01 -15.44
CA LYS A 81 -9.08 -19.97 -15.99
C LYS A 81 -9.03 -18.70 -15.14
N LYS A 82 -9.22 -18.81 -13.82
CA LYS A 82 -9.11 -17.68 -12.88
C LYS A 82 -7.75 -16.97 -12.96
N ASN A 83 -6.67 -17.74 -13.04
CA ASN A 83 -5.32 -17.17 -13.19
C ASN A 83 -5.19 -16.39 -14.50
N ARG A 84 -5.64 -16.94 -15.64
CA ARG A 84 -5.62 -16.24 -16.93
C ARG A 84 -6.41 -14.92 -16.89
N GLU A 85 -7.58 -14.92 -16.27
CA GLU A 85 -8.41 -13.72 -16.11
C GLU A 85 -7.74 -12.67 -15.22
N TYR A 86 -7.17 -13.10 -14.10
CA TYR A 86 -6.39 -12.23 -13.23
C TYR A 86 -5.24 -11.54 -13.98
N PHE A 87 -4.42 -12.31 -14.71
CA PHE A 87 -3.32 -11.75 -15.49
C PHE A 87 -3.82 -10.81 -16.58
N ARG A 88 -4.88 -11.17 -17.34
CA ARG A 88 -5.47 -10.28 -18.35
C ARG A 88 -5.89 -8.94 -17.76
N SER A 89 -6.58 -8.97 -16.62
CA SER A 89 -7.01 -7.76 -15.91
C SER A 89 -5.80 -6.92 -15.44
N TRP A 90 -4.80 -7.58 -14.84
CA TRP A 90 -3.56 -6.94 -14.39
C TRP A 90 -2.79 -6.28 -15.54
N TYR A 91 -2.62 -6.98 -16.67
CA TYR A 91 -1.97 -6.43 -17.88
C TYR A 91 -2.76 -5.25 -18.45
N LYS A 92 -4.09 -5.36 -18.55
CA LYS A 92 -4.95 -4.26 -19.02
C LYS A 92 -4.80 -3.04 -18.12
N LYS A 93 -4.88 -3.21 -16.80
CA LYS A 93 -4.70 -2.12 -15.83
C LYS A 93 -3.32 -1.47 -15.96
N ASN A 94 -2.25 -2.26 -15.98
CA ASN A 94 -0.89 -1.74 -16.11
C ASN A 94 -0.63 -1.05 -17.45
N LYS A 95 -1.21 -1.55 -18.56
CA LYS A 95 -1.12 -0.89 -19.86
C LYS A 95 -1.85 0.46 -19.85
N MET A 96 -3.02 0.53 -19.21
CA MET A 96 -3.78 1.78 -19.03
C MET A 96 -3.07 2.77 -18.09
N ASP A 97 -2.40 2.28 -17.06
CA ASP A 97 -1.61 3.14 -16.16
C ASP A 97 -0.37 3.68 -16.85
N LYS A 98 0.27 2.90 -17.72
CA LYS A 98 1.36 3.36 -18.60
C LYS A 98 0.89 4.43 -19.59
N THR A 99 -0.27 4.27 -20.23
CA THR A 99 -0.82 5.28 -21.15
C THR A 99 -1.23 6.55 -20.41
N LYS A 100 -1.88 6.46 -19.25
CA LYS A 100 -2.20 7.61 -18.39
C LYS A 100 -0.95 8.37 -17.95
N ASN A 101 0.10 7.66 -17.54
CA ASN A 101 1.38 8.29 -17.18
C ASN A 101 2.07 8.94 -18.38
N LYS A 102 1.96 8.35 -19.58
CA LYS A 102 2.45 8.96 -20.84
C LYS A 102 1.68 10.24 -21.19
N ILE A 103 0.35 10.25 -21.05
CA ILE A 103 -0.50 11.43 -21.28
C ILE A 103 -0.17 12.55 -20.27
N LYS A 104 0.04 12.22 -18.99
CA LYS A 104 0.43 13.19 -17.96
C LYS A 104 1.80 13.82 -18.25
N ARG A 105 2.78 13.03 -18.70
CA ARG A 105 4.11 13.53 -19.08
C ARG A 105 4.08 14.37 -20.36
N GLY A 106 3.15 14.09 -21.29
CA GLY A 106 2.96 14.87 -22.52
C GLY A 106 2.14 16.16 -22.37
N ARG A 107 1.60 16.46 -21.18
CA ARG A 107 0.86 17.72 -20.88
C ARG A 107 1.65 18.71 -20.02
N GLY A 108 2.93 18.46 -19.76
CA GLY A 108 3.78 19.28 -18.88
C GLY A 108 4.82 20.13 -19.61
N HIS A 109 4.51 20.65 -20.80
CA HIS A 109 5.38 21.61 -21.49
C HIS A 109 4.54 22.56 -22.36
N LYS A 110 3.98 23.58 -21.74
CA LYS A 110 3.60 24.85 -22.37
C LYS A 110 3.84 25.95 -21.35
N ASP A 111 5.03 26.54 -21.49
CA ASP A 111 5.28 27.99 -21.40
C ASP A 111 5.03 28.66 -20.04
N GLU A 112 5.94 28.40 -19.08
CA GLU A 112 6.25 29.35 -18.01
C GLU A 112 7.56 30.08 -18.36
N ASP A 113 7.55 30.87 -19.44
CA ASP A 113 8.60 31.83 -19.77
C ASP A 113 7.93 33.17 -20.13
N GLN A 114 7.47 33.91 -19.12
CA GLN A 114 7.38 35.37 -19.21
C GLN A 114 8.46 35.96 -18.31
N VAL A 115 9.57 36.27 -18.98
CA VAL A 115 10.73 36.99 -18.49
C VAL A 115 10.28 38.35 -17.95
N HIS A 116 10.53 38.59 -16.66
CA HIS A 116 10.65 39.93 -16.12
C HIS A 116 11.85 40.60 -16.81
N SER A 117 11.59 41.52 -17.76
CA SER A 117 12.57 42.52 -18.17
C SER A 117 12.11 43.87 -17.65
N GLU A 118 12.58 44.20 -16.44
CA GLU A 118 12.72 45.60 -16.04
C GLU A 118 13.96 46.17 -16.74
N GLY A 119 13.78 47.32 -17.37
CA GLY A 119 14.80 48.07 -18.11
C GLY A 119 14.17 49.30 -18.73
#